data_AF-A0A7K0X184-F1
#
_entry.id   AF-A0A7K0X184-F1
#
_cell.length_a   1.000
_cell.length_b   1.000
_cell.length_c   1.000
_cell.angle_alpha   90.00
_cell.angle_beta   90.00
_cell.angle_gamma   90.00
#
_symmetry.space_group_name_H-M   'P 1'
#
loop_
_entity.id
_entity.type
_entity.pdbx_description
1 polymer ?
#
loop_
_entity_poly.entity_id
_entity_poly.type
_entity_poly.pdbx_seq_one_letter_code
_entity_poly.pdbx_strand_id
1 'polypeptide(L)'
;MLDGAQPGDHRELARRVWAAVGQGGADPTVAVYVEALGLAAVRTPPYPEAARAVAEAWTAWFAGRLPGPDEERWSQARAALALVDGLLLVRLAAGPDAAADAARALGVG
;
A
#
# COMPACT_ATOMS: atom_id res chain seq x y z
N MET A 1 -1.35 0.78 -13.86
CA MET A 1 -2.65 1.24 -14.39
C MET A 1 -3.65 0.13 -14.05
N LEU A 2 -4.54 0.35 -13.08
CA LEU A 2 -5.54 -0.64 -12.69
C LEU A 2 -6.72 -0.52 -13.66
N ASP A 3 -6.63 -1.13 -14.84
CA ASP A 3 -7.73 -1.13 -15.81
C ASP A 3 -8.74 -2.23 -15.43
N GLY A 4 -9.99 -1.84 -15.14
CA GLY A 4 -11.06 -2.77 -14.74
C GLY A 4 -12.23 -2.11 -14.01
N ALA A 5 -13.29 -2.89 -13.72
CA ALA A 5 -14.47 -2.45 -12.96
C ALA A 5 -14.07 -1.92 -11.57
N GLN A 6 -14.73 -0.88 -11.06
CA GLN A 6 -14.42 -0.27 -9.77
C GLN A 6 -14.30 -1.31 -8.63
N PRO A 7 -13.26 -1.28 -7.77
CA PRO A 7 -13.15 -2.19 -6.63
C PRO A 7 -14.30 -1.95 -5.66
N GLY A 8 -14.91 -3.02 -5.12
CA GLY A 8 -16.04 -2.92 -4.21
C GLY A 8 -15.67 -2.43 -2.81
N ASP A 9 -14.46 -2.75 -2.33
CA ASP A 9 -13.97 -2.39 -1.00
C ASP A 9 -12.42 -2.28 -0.95
N HIS A 10 -11.89 -1.98 0.24
CA HIS A 10 -10.45 -1.89 0.50
C HIS A 10 -9.68 -3.18 0.21
N ARG A 11 -10.28 -4.37 0.40
CA ARG A 11 -9.62 -5.66 0.19
C ARG A 11 -9.49 -5.96 -1.29
N GLU A 12 -10.55 -5.73 -2.06
CA GLU A 12 -10.54 -5.81 -3.52
C GLU A 12 -9.49 -4.85 -4.12
N LEU A 13 -9.46 -3.60 -3.64
CA LEU A 13 -8.46 -2.63 -4.06
C LEU A 13 -7.04 -3.10 -3.70
N ALA A 14 -6.82 -3.52 -2.45
CA ALA A 14 -5.52 -4.02 -1.99
C ALA A 14 -5.04 -5.24 -2.79
N ARG A 15 -5.93 -6.19 -3.12
CA ARG A 15 -5.61 -7.35 -3.95
C ARG A 15 -5.09 -6.93 -5.32
N ARG A 16 -5.75 -5.98 -5.96
CA ARG A 16 -5.36 -5.49 -7.30
C ARG A 16 -4.04 -4.72 -7.26
N VAL A 17 -3.85 -3.89 -6.24
CA VAL A 17 -2.59 -3.17 -6.03
C VAL A 17 -1.46 -4.16 -5.78
N TRP A 18 -1.66 -5.11 -4.87
CA TRP A 18 -0.69 -6.16 -4.56
C TRP A 18 -0.32 -7.00 -5.78
N ALA A 19 -1.29 -7.39 -6.60
CA ALA A 19 -1.02 -8.09 -7.85
C ALA A 19 -0.12 -7.28 -8.81
N ALA A 20 -0.23 -5.94 -8.80
CA ALA A 20 0.58 -5.06 -9.64
C ALA A 20 1.98 -4.81 -9.06
N VAL A 21 2.13 -4.68 -7.74
CA VAL A 21 3.40 -4.31 -7.09
C VAL A 21 4.18 -5.51 -6.52
N GLY A 22 3.54 -6.66 -6.34
CA GLY A 22 4.15 -7.89 -5.84
C GLY A 22 4.97 -8.66 -6.87
N GLN A 23 4.87 -8.29 -8.15
CA GLN A 23 5.72 -8.80 -9.24
C GLN A 23 7.07 -8.09 -9.14
N GLY A 24 8.19 -8.82 -9.01
CA GLY A 24 9.50 -8.34 -8.52
C GLY A 24 10.21 -7.18 -9.23
N GLY A 25 9.58 -6.51 -10.19
CA GLY A 25 10.10 -5.27 -10.79
C GLY A 25 10.08 -4.05 -9.85
N ALA A 26 9.36 -4.11 -8.72
CA ALA A 26 9.22 -2.99 -7.79
C ALA A 26 10.26 -2.97 -6.66
N ASP A 27 11.11 -3.99 -6.52
CA ASP A 27 11.92 -4.21 -5.31
C ASP A 27 12.86 -3.02 -4.95
N PRO A 28 13.58 -2.36 -5.88
CA PRO A 28 14.37 -1.18 -5.55
C PRO A 28 13.53 0.03 -5.09
N THR A 29 12.36 0.23 -5.70
CA THR A 29 11.45 1.32 -5.32
C THR A 29 10.87 1.09 -3.93
N VAL A 30 10.51 -0.16 -3.61
CA VAL A 30 10.04 -0.57 -2.28
C VAL A 30 11.12 -0.36 -1.22
N ALA A 31 12.37 -0.70 -1.53
CA ALA A 31 13.48 -0.48 -0.61
C ALA A 31 13.66 1.01 -0.26
N VAL A 32 13.67 1.89 -1.26
CA VAL A 32 13.76 3.35 -1.03
C VAL A 32 12.56 3.87 -0.24
N TYR A 33 11.36 3.40 -0.57
CA TYR A 33 10.15 3.79 0.14
C TYR A 33 10.22 3.41 1.63
N VAL A 34 10.59 2.16 1.94
CA VAL A 34 10.70 1.71 3.34
C VAL A 34 11.84 2.41 4.08
N GLU A 35 12.99 2.67 3.43
CA GLU A 35 14.07 3.47 4.01
C GLU A 35 13.59 4.87 4.38
N ALA A 36 12.87 5.55 3.48
CA ALA A 36 12.30 6.87 3.75
C ALA A 36 11.32 6.85 4.92
N LEU A 37 10.49 5.80 5.04
CA LEU A 37 9.60 5.63 6.20
C LEU A 37 10.39 5.41 7.50
N GLY A 38 11.48 4.63 7.46
CA GLY A 38 12.35 4.42 8.61
C GLY A 38 13.01 5.72 9.09
N LEU A 39 13.52 6.52 8.15
CA LEU A 39 14.09 7.85 8.44
C LEU A 39 13.04 8.83 8.97
N ALA A 40 11.80 8.76 8.46
CA ALA A 40 10.68 9.52 8.99
C ALA A 40 10.33 9.12 10.43
N ALA A 41 10.38 7.83 10.76
CA ALA A 41 10.08 7.31 12.10
C ALA A 41 11.07 7.83 13.16
N VAL A 42 12.34 8.02 12.80
CA VAL A 42 13.36 8.64 13.66
C VAL A 42 13.46 10.16 13.50
N ARG A 43 12.50 10.78 12.79
CA ARG A 43 12.36 12.23 12.60
C ARG A 43 13.56 12.90 11.93
N THR A 44 14.27 12.18 11.06
CA THR A 44 15.36 12.76 10.26
C THR A 44 14.79 13.64 9.15
N PRO A 45 15.10 14.95 9.07
CA PRO A 45 14.63 15.77 7.96
C PRO A 45 15.27 15.35 6.62
N PRO A 46 14.57 15.46 5.47
CA PRO A 46 13.20 15.96 5.27
C PRO A 46 12.14 14.83 5.25
N TYR A 47 12.45 13.67 5.84
CA TYR A 47 11.67 12.45 5.63
C TYR A 47 10.29 12.44 6.29
N PRO A 48 10.03 13.07 7.46
CA PRO A 48 8.68 13.19 8.01
C PRO A 48 7.69 13.87 7.05
N GLU A 49 8.10 14.97 6.43
CA GLU A 49 7.28 15.72 5.49
C GLU A 49 7.05 14.93 4.20
N ALA A 50 8.11 14.30 3.68
CA ALA A 50 8.04 13.47 2.48
C ALA A 50 7.13 12.24 2.69
N ALA A 51 7.31 11.51 3.79
CA ALA A 51 6.50 10.34 4.12
C ALA A 51 5.01 10.70 4.28
N ARG A 52 4.70 11.82 4.94
CA ARG A 52 3.33 12.33 5.05
C ARG A 52 2.73 12.63 3.67
N ALA A 53 3.46 13.36 2.82
CA ALA A 53 2.97 13.70 1.48
C ALA A 53 2.73 12.46 0.61
N VAL A 54 3.60 11.45 0.70
CA VAL A 54 3.44 10.17 -0.01
C VAL A 54 2.22 9.41 0.50
N ALA A 55 2.03 9.30 1.82
CA ALA A 55 0.87 8.63 2.40
C ALA A 55 -0.45 9.33 2.03
N GLU A 56 -0.48 10.66 2.02
CA GLU A 56 -1.62 11.46 1.57
C GLU A 56 -1.92 11.22 0.09
N ALA A 57 -0.91 11.21 -0.77
CA ALA A 57 -1.06 10.97 -2.21
C ALA A 57 -1.61 9.57 -2.51
N TRP A 58 -1.08 8.53 -1.84
CA TRP A 58 -1.59 7.17 -1.96
C TRP A 58 -3.03 7.05 -1.47
N THR A 59 -3.33 7.61 -0.29
CA THR A 59 -4.68 7.57 0.26
C THR A 59 -5.69 8.26 -0.64
N ALA A 60 -5.35 9.45 -1.18
CA ALA A 60 -6.21 10.15 -2.13
C ALA A 60 -6.41 9.34 -3.43
N TRP A 61 -5.35 8.71 -3.93
CA TRP A 61 -5.41 7.85 -5.11
C TRP A 61 -6.29 6.60 -4.89
N PHE A 62 -6.24 5.98 -3.71
CA PHE A 62 -7.13 4.88 -3.33
C PHE A 62 -8.57 5.34 -3.15
N ALA A 63 -8.80 6.47 -2.46
CA ALA A 63 -10.14 7.00 -2.21
C ALA A 63 -10.88 7.34 -3.52
N GLY A 64 -10.18 7.84 -4.53
CA GLY A 64 -10.73 8.11 -5.86
C GLY A 64 -11.15 6.87 -6.66
N ARG A 65 -10.82 5.66 -6.17
CA ARG A 65 -11.18 4.37 -6.81
C ARG A 65 -12.28 3.62 -6.08
N LEU A 66 -12.60 4.00 -4.85
CA LEU A 66 -13.59 3.29 -4.05
C LEU A 66 -15.00 3.87 -4.28
N PRO A 67 -16.07 3.07 -4.21
CA PRO A 67 -17.44 3.55 -4.24
C PRO A 67 -17.88 4.05 -2.87
N GLY A 68 -19.04 4.72 -2.82
CA GLY A 68 -19.68 5.13 -1.56
C GLY A 68 -19.41 6.58 -1.14
N PRO A 69 -19.94 7.01 0.03
CA PRO A 69 -19.77 8.36 0.57
C PRO A 69 -18.31 8.70 0.89
N ASP A 70 -17.98 9.98 0.92
CA ASP A 70 -16.61 10.48 1.11
C ASP A 70 -15.92 9.87 2.35
N GLU A 71 -16.57 9.94 3.51
CA GLU A 71 -15.99 9.41 4.76
C GLU A 71 -15.66 7.92 4.67
N GLU A 72 -16.56 7.12 4.09
CA GLU A 72 -16.36 5.70 3.89
C GLU A 72 -15.21 5.43 2.90
N ARG A 73 -15.18 6.13 1.76
CA ARG A 73 -14.07 6.00 0.79
C ARG A 73 -12.72 6.29 1.42
N TRP A 74 -12.63 7.33 2.24
CA TRP A 74 -11.39 7.71 2.93
C TRP A 74 -10.98 6.70 4.01
N SER A 75 -11.94 6.12 4.74
CA SER A 75 -11.67 5.04 5.70
C SER A 75 -11.13 3.78 4.99
N GLN A 76 -11.83 3.36 3.94
CA GLN A 76 -11.47 2.22 3.08
C GLN A 76 -10.10 2.42 2.40
N ALA A 77 -9.79 3.64 1.94
CA ALA A 77 -8.51 3.98 1.34
C ALA A 77 -7.33 3.80 2.31
N ARG A 78 -7.48 4.25 3.56
CA ARG A 78 -6.45 4.05 4.59
C ARG A 78 -6.28 2.58 4.96
N ALA A 79 -7.38 1.82 5.01
CA ALA A 79 -7.32 0.38 5.23
C ALA A 79 -6.58 -0.34 4.09
N ALA A 80 -6.83 0.05 2.83
CA ALA A 80 -6.12 -0.49 1.68
C ALA A 80 -4.62 -0.16 1.73
N LEU A 81 -4.26 1.07 2.09
CA LEU A 81 -2.86 1.48 2.27
C LEU A 81 -2.16 0.64 3.35
N ALA A 82 -2.79 0.48 4.51
CA ALA A 82 -2.23 -0.33 5.60
C ALA A 82 -1.99 -1.79 5.20
N LEU A 83 -2.91 -2.39 4.43
CA LEU A 83 -2.74 -3.76 3.91
C LEU A 83 -1.56 -3.86 2.94
N VAL A 84 -1.48 -2.94 1.96
CA VAL A 84 -0.41 -2.96 0.95
C VAL A 84 0.95 -2.69 1.60
N ASP A 85 1.07 -1.69 2.46
CA ASP A 85 2.32 -1.35 3.14
C ASP A 85 2.81 -2.49 4.04
N GLY A 86 1.90 -3.15 4.75
CA GLY A 86 2.23 -4.33 5.56
C GLY A 86 2.81 -5.47 4.71
N LEU A 87 2.24 -5.73 3.54
CA LEU A 87 2.74 -6.76 2.62
C LEU A 87 4.10 -6.40 2.02
N LEU A 88 4.31 -5.13 1.66
CA LEU A 88 5.61 -4.65 1.17
C LEU A 88 6.69 -4.74 2.24
N LEU A 89 6.35 -4.43 3.50
CA LEU A 89 7.24 -4.58 4.64
C LEU A 89 7.61 -6.05 4.85
N VAL A 90 6.64 -6.97 4.87
CA VAL A 90 6.91 -8.41 5.01
C VAL A 90 7.76 -8.91 3.85
N ARG A 91 7.49 -8.47 2.61
CA ARG A 91 8.28 -8.85 1.44
C ARG A 91 9.74 -8.42 1.58
N LEU A 92 9.97 -7.17 1.99
CA LEU A 92 11.32 -6.64 2.17
C LEU A 92 12.06 -7.33 3.32
N ALA A 93 11.40 -7.57 4.44
CA ALA A 93 12.03 -8.07 5.66
C ALA A 93 12.16 -9.61 5.73
N ALA A 94 11.16 -10.33 5.21
CA ALA A 94 11.04 -11.78 5.33
C ALA A 94 11.00 -12.51 3.97
N GLY A 95 11.01 -11.77 2.86
CA GLY A 95 11.05 -12.31 1.50
C GLY A 95 9.67 -12.50 0.85
N PRO A 96 9.65 -12.79 -0.47
CA PRO A 96 8.43 -12.84 -1.27
C PRO A 96 7.47 -13.96 -0.87
N ASP A 97 7.96 -15.11 -0.43
CA ASP A 97 7.10 -16.25 -0.04
C ASP A 97 6.29 -15.94 1.22
N ALA A 98 6.94 -15.35 2.23
CA ALA A 98 6.27 -14.92 3.47
C ALA A 98 5.20 -13.84 3.18
N ALA A 99 5.48 -12.93 2.24
CA ALA A 99 4.50 -11.93 1.83
C ALA A 99 3.31 -12.55 1.07
N ALA A 100 3.56 -13.55 0.23
CA ALA A 100 2.50 -14.28 -0.47
C ALA A 100 1.61 -15.07 0.51
N ASP A 101 2.19 -15.71 1.53
CA ASP A 101 1.45 -16.35 2.62
C ASP A 101 0.58 -15.36 3.39
N ALA A 102 1.14 -14.20 3.76
CA ALA A 102 0.41 -13.13 4.43
C ALA A 102 -0.74 -12.59 3.57
N ALA A 103 -0.51 -12.37 2.27
CA ALA A 103 -1.53 -11.89 1.34
C ALA A 103 -2.71 -12.86 1.25
N ARG A 104 -2.44 -14.17 1.18
CA ARG A 104 -3.48 -15.22 1.22
C ARG A 104 -4.27 -15.18 2.52
N ALA A 105 -3.60 -15.08 3.67
CA ALA A 105 -4.25 -15.01 4.98
C ALA A 105 -5.15 -13.77 5.13
N LEU A 106 -4.77 -12.65 4.50
CA LEU A 106 -5.53 -11.40 4.49
C LEU A 106 -6.66 -11.37 3.43
N GLY A 107 -6.77 -12.39 2.56
CA GLY A 107 -7.76 -12.44 1.48
C GLY A 107 -7.46 -11.51 0.29
N VAL A 108 -6.19 -11.12 0.13
CA VAL A 108 -5.69 -10.19 -0.91
C VAL A 108 -4.56 -10.78 -1.75
N GLY A 109 -4.29 -12.08 -1.61
CA GLY A 109 -3.32 -12.85 -2.39
C GLY A 109 -3.95 -13.69 -3.49
#